data_AF-A0A0G1SQT0-F1
#
_entry.id   AF-A0A0G1SQT0-F1
#
_cell.length_a   1.000
_cell.length_b   1.000
_cell.length_c   1.000
_cell.angle_alpha   90.00
_cell.angle_beta   90.00
_cell.angle_gamma   90.00
#
_symmetry.space_group_name_H-M   'P 1'
#
loop_
_entity.id
_entity.type
_entity.pdbx_description
1 polymer ?
#
loop_
_entity_poly.entity_id
_entity_poly.type
_entity_poly.pdbx_seq_one_letter_code
_entity_poly.pdbx_strand_id
1 'polypeptide(L)'
;MEKTGIQKPAADPIAFIILWFVYQVLYSLILRYSYPNIPAKIRNTLPNRLAGLIPAFLKGVVILSIVLTVVLSLPVPPKLKSEISGSFLGSGFVNNSATVENFINKVVGGDLKESLTFITVPAQNEQIIEPSEKVDLKFTTDETTVDISSEDKMFQWVNEERAKASVKPLVIDEKLVAVARAHSKDMFNRGFFAHENPDGQSPFDRMEKGGVTFEVAGENIAYAPTVELAHNGLMRSPGHRKNILNPDFGHVGYGIIDAGIYGKMFSQEFTD
;
A
#
# COMPACT_ATOMS: atom_id res chain seq x y z
N MET A 1 12.58 27.82 -8.63
CA MET A 1 13.92 27.54 -8.07
C MET A 1 14.06 28.32 -6.78
N GLU A 2 13.98 27.63 -5.64
CA GLU A 2 14.16 28.25 -4.33
C GLU A 2 15.67 28.37 -4.04
N LYS A 3 16.09 29.46 -3.38
CA LYS A 3 17.49 29.96 -3.32
C LYS A 3 18.53 29.00 -2.70
N THR A 4 18.13 27.81 -2.27
CA THR A 4 18.98 26.80 -1.62
C THR A 4 19.37 25.64 -2.54
N GLY A 5 18.78 25.52 -3.75
CA GLY A 5 19.07 24.43 -4.68
C GLY A 5 18.52 23.06 -4.25
N ILE A 6 17.80 22.98 -3.14
CA ILE A 6 17.13 21.78 -2.64
C ILE A 6 15.69 21.79 -3.15
N GLN A 7 15.22 20.68 -3.73
CA GLN A 7 13.82 20.53 -4.14
C GLN A 7 12.92 20.53 -2.89
N LYS A 8 11.81 21.28 -2.92
CA LYS A 8 10.81 21.37 -1.83
C LYS A 8 10.47 20.03 -1.13
N PRO A 9 10.28 18.90 -1.82
CA PRO A 9 9.98 17.61 -1.17
C PRO A 9 11.03 17.14 -0.16
N ALA A 10 12.30 17.52 -0.32
CA ALA A 10 13.36 17.15 0.62
C ALA A 10 13.58 18.21 1.72
N ALA A 11 13.11 19.45 1.51
CA ALA A 11 13.35 20.55 2.44
C ALA A 11 12.60 20.36 3.77
N ASP A 12 11.35 19.87 3.73
CA ASP A 12 10.51 19.74 4.92
C ASP A 12 10.97 18.61 5.87
N PRO A 13 11.31 17.39 5.39
CA PRO A 13 11.92 16.37 6.24
C PRO A 13 13.26 16.80 6.85
N ILE A 14 14.11 17.46 6.05
CA ILE A 14 15.42 17.96 6.52
C ILE A 14 15.22 19.03 7.59
N ALA A 15 14.31 19.98 7.37
CA ALA A 15 13.96 21.01 8.35
C ALA A 15 13.41 20.41 9.64
N PHE A 16 12.56 19.39 9.56
CA PHE A 16 12.06 18.66 10.73
C PHE A 16 13.19 17.99 11.52
N ILE A 17 14.10 17.28 10.83
CA ILE A 17 15.25 16.62 11.48
C ILE A 17 16.15 17.65 12.16
N ILE A 18 16.42 18.78 11.50
CA ILE A 18 17.22 19.89 12.06
C ILE A 18 16.52 20.48 13.29
N LEU A 19 15.23 20.81 13.20
CA LEU A 19 14.45 21.35 14.32
C LEU A 19 14.39 20.39 15.50
N TRP A 20 14.20 19.10 15.23
CA TRP A 20 14.20 18.06 16.25
C TRP A 20 15.56 17.94 16.92
N PHE A 21 16.66 17.97 16.14
CA PHE A 21 18.01 17.95 16.69
C PHE A 21 18.29 19.18 17.55
N VAL A 22 17.95 20.38 17.08
CA VAL A 22 18.07 21.63 17.84
C VAL A 22 17.26 21.56 19.13
N TYR A 23 16.02 21.07 19.07
CA TYR A 23 15.19 20.84 20.25
C TYR A 23 15.85 19.89 21.26
N GLN A 24 16.41 18.76 20.81
CA GLN A 24 17.11 17.81 21.70
C GLN A 24 18.31 18.47 22.39
N VAL A 25 19.09 19.27 21.66
CA VAL A 25 20.23 20.00 22.22
C VAL A 25 19.74 21.00 23.27
N LEU A 26 18.75 21.84 22.94
CA LEU A 26 18.20 22.82 23.88
C LEU A 26 17.60 22.18 25.13
N TYR A 27 16.79 21.13 24.95
CA TYR A 27 16.20 20.36 26.04
C TYR A 27 17.29 19.76 26.95
N SER A 28 18.35 19.18 26.37
CA SER A 28 19.47 18.63 27.13
C SER A 28 20.22 19.68 27.94
N LEU A 29 20.40 20.89 27.39
CA LEU A 29 21.06 22.01 28.07
C LEU A 29 20.21 22.54 29.22
N ILE A 30 18.90 22.72 29.00
CA ILE A 30 17.95 23.15 30.03
C ILE A 30 17.93 22.14 31.18
N LEU A 31 17.85 20.85 30.89
CA LEU A 31 17.92 19.81 31.92
C LEU A 31 19.26 19.83 32.65
N ARG A 32 20.38 19.91 31.93
CA ARG A 32 21.72 19.94 32.53
C ARG A 32 21.90 21.11 33.50
N TYR A 33 21.33 22.28 33.19
CA TYR A 33 21.43 23.48 34.02
C TYR A 33 20.41 23.50 35.17
N SER A 34 19.21 22.98 34.94
CA SER A 34 18.10 23.02 35.91
C SER A 34 18.13 21.85 36.90
N TYR A 35 18.64 20.69 36.49
CA TYR A 35 18.67 19.47 37.29
C TYR A 35 19.49 19.59 38.60
N PRO A 36 20.64 20.29 38.63
CA PRO A 36 21.37 20.56 39.87
C PRO A 36 20.58 21.39 40.90
N ASN A 37 19.63 22.23 40.44
CA ASN A 37 18.80 23.09 41.30
C ASN A 37 17.66 22.33 41.98
N ILE A 38 17.40 21.08 41.60
CA ILE A 38 16.38 20.23 42.23
C ILE A 38 16.95 19.67 43.54
N PRO A 39 16.27 19.84 44.69
CA PRO A 39 16.74 19.33 45.99
C PRO A 39 17.12 17.85 45.94
N ALA A 40 18.25 17.49 46.56
CA ALA A 40 18.76 16.11 46.58
C ALA A 40 17.76 15.08 47.16
N LYS A 41 16.91 15.54 48.10
CA LYS A 41 15.81 14.75 48.69
C LYS A 41 14.76 14.30 47.67
N ILE A 42 14.61 15.01 46.55
CA ILE A 42 13.66 14.68 45.47
C ILE A 42 14.36 13.90 44.37
N ARG A 43 15.61 14.28 44.06
CA ARG A 43 16.43 13.73 42.97
C ARG A 43 16.66 12.21 43.08
N ASN A 44 16.85 11.69 44.29
CA ASN A 44 17.23 10.29 44.52
C ASN A 44 16.06 9.38 44.91
N THR A 45 14.82 9.85 44.79
CA THR A 45 13.64 9.07 45.19
C THR A 45 13.24 8.05 44.13
N LEU A 46 12.68 6.92 44.56
CA LEU A 46 12.13 5.90 43.66
C LEU A 46 11.05 6.47 42.73
N PRO A 47 10.11 7.33 43.18
CA PRO A 47 9.16 8.02 42.30
C PRO A 47 9.83 8.85 41.21
N ASN A 48 10.91 9.59 41.51
CA ASN A 48 11.61 10.38 40.50
C ASN A 48 12.29 9.49 39.43
N ARG A 49 12.86 8.35 39.86
CA ARG A 49 13.46 7.38 38.93
C ARG A 49 12.40 6.72 38.03
N LEU A 50 11.26 6.34 38.59
CA LEU A 50 10.14 5.77 37.83
C LEU A 50 9.48 6.82 36.91
N ALA A 51 9.32 8.05 37.39
CA ALA A 51 8.81 9.16 36.59
C ALA A 51 9.70 9.48 35.37
N GLY A 52 11.02 9.20 35.46
CA GLY A 52 11.94 9.31 34.33
C GLY A 52 11.78 8.23 33.26
N LEU A 53 11.16 7.08 33.60
CA LEU A 53 10.92 6.00 32.62
C LEU A 53 9.84 6.37 31.60
N ILE A 54 8.83 7.14 32.02
CA ILE A 54 7.72 7.56 31.15
C ILE A 54 8.21 8.44 29.98
N PRO A 55 8.93 9.57 30.19
CA PRO A 55 9.46 10.37 29.10
C PRO A 55 10.55 9.64 28.31
N ALA A 56 11.32 8.75 28.93
CA ALA A 56 12.29 7.91 28.21
C ALA A 56 11.59 6.92 27.26
N PHE A 57 10.50 6.29 27.71
CA PHE A 57 9.67 5.40 26.90
C PHE A 57 9.03 6.16 25.74
N LEU A 58 8.40 7.31 26.01
CA LEU A 58 7.82 8.17 24.97
C LEU A 58 8.87 8.62 23.94
N LYS A 59 10.07 8.99 24.39
CA LYS A 59 11.19 9.32 23.50
C LYS A 59 11.62 8.11 22.65
N GLY A 60 11.67 6.92 23.25
CA GLY A 60 11.95 5.67 22.55
C GLY A 60 10.93 5.39 21.44
N VAL A 61 9.63 5.58 21.73
CA VAL A 61 8.56 5.42 20.74
C VAL A 61 8.73 6.40 19.57
N VAL A 62 9.05 7.67 19.83
CA VAL A 62 9.28 8.68 18.78
C VAL A 62 10.52 8.38 17.94
N ILE A 63 11.62 7.93 18.54
CA ILE A 63 12.82 7.56 17.78
C ILE A 63 12.54 6.33 16.93
N LEU A 64 11.87 5.32 17.51
CA LEU A 64 11.50 4.11 16.80
C LEU A 64 10.57 4.41 15.63
N SER A 65 9.60 5.32 15.80
CA SER A 65 8.70 5.73 14.72
C SER A 65 9.46 6.44 13.60
N ILE A 66 10.41 7.33 13.91
CA ILE A 66 11.24 8.00 12.90
C ILE A 66 12.12 6.98 12.16
N VAL A 67 12.77 6.07 12.88
CA VAL A 67 13.62 5.03 12.26
C VAL A 67 12.80 4.11 11.37
N LEU A 68 11.66 3.62 11.85
CA LEU A 68 10.74 2.81 11.04
C LEU A 68 10.24 3.59 9.82
N THR A 69 9.96 4.89 9.96
CA THR A 69 9.55 5.76 8.84
C THR A 69 10.65 5.86 7.80
N VAL A 70 11.91 6.12 8.21
CA VAL A 70 13.05 6.17 7.30
C VAL A 70 13.26 4.82 6.61
N VAL A 71 13.22 3.73 7.38
CA VAL A 71 13.35 2.38 6.83
C VAL A 71 12.26 2.10 5.80
N LEU A 72 11.00 2.44 6.07
CA LEU A 72 9.89 2.25 5.13
C LEU A 72 9.94 3.20 3.92
N SER A 73 10.57 4.37 4.05
CA SER A 73 10.76 5.33 2.96
C SER A 73 11.90 4.96 2.00
N LEU A 74 12.82 4.10 2.43
CA LEU A 74 13.82 3.54 1.53
C LEU A 74 13.15 2.52 0.59
N PRO A 75 13.67 2.28 -0.61
CA PRO A 75 13.23 1.17 -1.46
C PRO A 75 13.56 -0.16 -0.79
N VAL A 76 12.69 -0.59 0.13
CA VAL A 76 12.92 -1.76 0.96
C VAL A 76 12.67 -3.02 0.13
N PRO A 77 13.57 -4.03 0.22
CA PRO A 77 13.35 -5.32 -0.41
C PRO A 77 12.00 -5.94 -0.02
N PRO A 78 11.27 -6.58 -0.96
CA PRO A 78 9.92 -7.13 -0.75
C PRO A 78 9.82 -8.06 0.45
N LYS A 79 10.88 -8.84 0.69
CA LYS A 79 10.98 -9.76 1.82
C LYS A 79 10.83 -9.05 3.16
N LEU A 80 11.49 -7.92 3.34
CA LEU A 80 11.42 -7.16 4.57
C LEU A 80 10.07 -6.43 4.71
N LYS A 81 9.47 -5.95 3.61
CA LYS A 81 8.09 -5.40 3.62
C LYS A 81 7.08 -6.47 4.04
N SER A 82 7.19 -7.70 3.53
CA SER A 82 6.31 -8.82 3.90
C SER A 82 6.47 -9.27 5.35
N GLU A 83 7.70 -9.24 5.88
CA GLU A 83 7.97 -9.55 7.29
C GLU A 83 7.43 -8.46 8.22
N ILE A 84 7.51 -7.18 7.81
CA ILE A 84 6.92 -6.07 8.56
C ILE A 84 5.39 -6.15 8.54
N SER A 85 4.76 -6.33 7.37
CA SER A 85 3.30 -6.42 7.25
C SER A 85 2.72 -7.65 7.95
N GLY A 86 3.48 -8.75 8.03
CA GLY A 86 3.12 -9.96 8.76
C GLY A 86 3.33 -9.88 10.29
N SER A 87 3.99 -8.84 10.79
CA SER A 87 4.26 -8.70 12.23
C SER A 87 3.07 -8.10 12.99
N PHE A 88 2.97 -8.43 14.29
CA PHE A 88 1.90 -7.90 15.17
C PHE A 88 1.85 -6.36 15.19
N LEU A 89 3.02 -5.71 15.20
CA LEU A 89 3.11 -4.25 15.20
C LEU A 89 2.97 -3.68 13.79
N GLY A 90 3.66 -4.25 12.80
CA GLY A 90 3.66 -3.70 11.44
C GLY A 90 2.31 -3.85 10.72
N SER A 91 1.55 -4.93 10.98
CA SER A 91 0.16 -5.04 10.48
C SER A 91 -0.74 -3.92 11.00
N GLY A 92 -0.59 -3.52 12.28
CA GLY A 92 -1.35 -2.42 12.86
C GLY A 92 -1.02 -1.05 12.27
N PHE A 93 0.22 -0.83 11.83
CA PHE A 93 0.63 0.41 11.15
C PHE A 93 0.24 0.42 9.66
N VAL A 94 0.34 -0.72 8.98
CA VAL A 94 0.00 -0.86 7.55
C VAL A 94 -1.51 -0.86 7.32
N ASN A 95 -2.30 -1.50 8.19
CA ASN A 95 -3.77 -1.53 8.09
C ASN A 95 -4.43 -0.19 8.44
N ASN A 96 -3.71 0.70 9.13
CA ASN A 96 -4.11 2.07 9.41
C ASN A 96 -3.45 3.07 8.45
N SER A 97 -3.14 2.65 7.23
CA SER A 97 -2.49 3.46 6.20
C SER A 97 -3.11 4.86 6.07
N ALA A 98 -4.43 4.99 6.16
CA ALA A 98 -5.14 6.28 6.14
C ALA A 98 -4.81 7.22 7.32
N THR A 99 -4.53 6.68 8.51
CA THR A 99 -4.15 7.47 9.70
C THR A 99 -2.69 7.90 9.62
N VAL A 100 -1.82 7.01 9.12
CA VAL A 100 -0.41 7.30 8.85
C VAL A 100 -0.31 8.35 7.74
N GLU A 101 -1.10 8.21 6.69
CA GLU A 101 -1.26 9.16 5.59
C GLU A 101 -1.73 10.53 6.09
N ASN A 102 -2.74 10.60 6.96
CA ASN A 102 -3.20 11.87 7.55
C ASN A 102 -2.15 12.54 8.45
N PHE A 103 -1.37 11.77 9.21
CA PHE A 103 -0.28 12.30 10.03
C PHE A 103 0.88 12.80 9.15
N ILE A 104 1.25 12.03 8.13
CA ILE A 104 2.29 12.37 7.15
C ILE A 104 1.89 13.62 6.33
N ASN A 105 0.65 13.68 5.85
CA ASN A 105 0.11 14.83 5.12
C ASN A 105 0.13 16.11 5.96
N LYS A 106 -0.06 15.99 7.28
CA LYS A 106 -0.11 17.13 8.20
C LYS A 106 1.26 17.59 8.70
N VAL A 107 2.27 16.71 8.69
CA VAL A 107 3.61 16.99 9.24
C VAL A 107 4.67 17.19 8.15
N VAL A 108 4.53 16.55 6.98
CA VAL A 108 5.60 16.49 5.96
C VAL A 108 5.25 17.19 4.64
N GLY A 109 3.96 17.42 4.35
CA GLY A 109 3.52 18.22 3.20
C GLY A 109 3.62 17.53 1.84
N GLY A 110 2.57 17.73 1.02
CA GLY A 110 2.60 17.74 -0.46
C GLY A 110 2.90 16.46 -1.22
N ASP A 111 4.09 15.89 -1.05
CA ASP A 111 4.72 15.07 -2.10
C ASP A 111 4.90 13.59 -1.71
N LEU A 112 4.62 13.23 -0.45
CA LEU A 112 4.53 11.82 -0.03
C LEU A 112 3.21 11.15 -0.46
N LYS A 113 2.25 11.93 -0.98
CA LYS A 113 1.01 11.41 -1.57
C LYS A 113 1.30 10.42 -2.69
N GLU A 114 2.30 10.66 -3.54
CA GLU A 114 2.64 9.78 -4.65
C GLU A 114 3.18 8.41 -4.17
N SER A 115 3.95 8.39 -3.08
CA SER A 115 4.45 7.14 -2.47
C SER A 115 3.41 6.43 -1.58
N LEU A 116 2.33 7.10 -1.18
CA LEU A 116 1.23 6.55 -0.38
C LEU A 116 0.02 6.14 -1.22
N THR A 117 -0.14 6.71 -2.43
CA THR A 117 -1.08 6.21 -3.48
C THR A 117 -0.81 4.75 -3.82
N PHE A 118 0.41 4.29 -3.49
CA PHE A 118 0.92 2.93 -3.58
C PHE A 118 0.23 1.88 -2.68
N ILE A 119 -0.59 2.29 -1.70
CA ILE A 119 -1.18 1.34 -0.75
C ILE A 119 -2.65 1.05 -1.02
N THR A 120 -3.38 1.96 -1.65
CA THR A 120 -4.77 1.74 -2.08
C THR A 120 -5.20 2.96 -2.87
N VAL A 121 -5.74 2.82 -4.07
CA VAL A 121 -6.67 3.83 -4.60
C VAL A 121 -7.83 3.89 -3.59
N PRO A 122 -8.01 4.99 -2.83
CA PRO A 122 -9.05 5.02 -1.80
C PRO A 122 -10.42 4.99 -2.47
N ALA A 123 -11.23 3.97 -2.13
CA ALA A 123 -12.63 3.82 -2.55
C ALA A 123 -13.58 4.87 -1.95
N GLN A 124 -13.09 6.01 -1.42
CA GLN A 124 -13.91 6.95 -0.66
C GLN A 124 -14.71 7.93 -1.52
N ASN A 125 -14.46 8.01 -2.84
CA ASN A 125 -15.11 8.98 -3.71
C ASN A 125 -15.83 8.34 -4.92
N GLU A 126 -16.39 7.13 -4.78
CA GLU A 126 -17.24 6.53 -5.83
C GLU A 126 -18.57 7.28 -6.06
N GLN A 127 -18.89 8.33 -5.31
CA GLN A 127 -20.07 9.16 -5.57
C GLN A 127 -19.84 10.40 -6.44
N ILE A 128 -18.59 10.78 -6.77
CA ILE A 128 -18.34 11.95 -7.65
C ILE A 128 -17.05 11.80 -8.47
N ILE A 129 -16.68 10.62 -8.99
CA ILE A 129 -15.62 10.53 -10.02
C ILE A 129 -15.99 9.44 -11.03
N GLU A 130 -15.95 9.80 -12.30
CA GLU A 130 -16.19 8.95 -13.48
C GLU A 130 -15.36 7.65 -13.44
N PRO A 131 -15.80 6.54 -14.07
CA PRO A 131 -15.19 5.19 -13.94
C PRO A 131 -13.83 5.01 -14.64
N SER A 132 -13.11 6.08 -14.95
CA SER A 132 -12.08 6.10 -16.01
C SER A 132 -10.75 6.74 -15.63
N GLU A 133 -10.47 6.99 -14.35
CA GLU A 133 -9.22 7.67 -14.00
C GLU A 133 -8.01 6.75 -14.16
N LYS A 134 -7.41 6.79 -15.36
CA LYS A 134 -6.12 6.17 -15.67
C LYS A 134 -5.06 6.74 -14.74
N VAL A 135 -4.47 5.91 -13.88
CA VAL A 135 -3.38 6.33 -13.00
C VAL A 135 -2.04 6.13 -13.69
N ASP A 136 -1.23 7.17 -13.79
CA ASP A 136 0.15 7.11 -14.27
C ASP A 136 1.08 6.72 -13.11
N LEU A 137 1.78 5.59 -13.24
CA LEU A 137 2.64 5.03 -12.19
C LEU A 137 3.94 5.82 -12.00
N LYS A 138 4.30 6.72 -12.93
CA LYS A 138 5.56 7.50 -12.93
C LYS A 138 6.84 6.66 -12.98
N PHE A 139 6.72 5.36 -13.17
CA PHE A 139 7.82 4.43 -13.43
C PHE A 139 7.37 3.34 -14.39
N THR A 140 8.34 2.68 -15.01
CA THR A 140 8.14 1.49 -15.86
C THR A 140 9.15 0.43 -15.48
N THR A 141 8.79 -0.84 -15.55
CA THR A 141 9.74 -1.94 -15.31
C THR A 141 9.32 -3.18 -16.10
N ASP A 142 10.31 -3.81 -16.74
CA ASP A 142 10.19 -5.11 -17.40
C ASP A 142 10.71 -6.25 -16.52
N GLU A 143 11.50 -5.95 -15.48
CA GLU A 143 11.93 -6.86 -14.43
C GLU A 143 10.74 -7.28 -13.56
N THR A 144 10.00 -8.27 -14.07
CA THR A 144 8.74 -8.74 -13.51
C THR A 144 8.69 -10.26 -13.51
N THR A 145 8.02 -10.84 -12.51
CA THR A 145 7.81 -12.28 -12.42
C THR A 145 6.35 -12.60 -12.14
N VAL A 146 5.83 -13.65 -12.76
CA VAL A 146 4.49 -14.17 -12.42
C VAL A 146 4.54 -14.78 -11.02
N ASP A 147 3.63 -14.36 -10.15
CA ASP A 147 3.50 -14.88 -8.79
C ASP A 147 2.34 -15.87 -8.66
N ILE A 148 2.62 -17.11 -9.05
CA ILE A 148 1.67 -18.23 -9.02
C ILE A 148 1.16 -18.48 -7.59
N SER A 149 2.00 -18.28 -6.56
CA SER A 149 1.57 -18.50 -5.18
C SER A 149 0.50 -17.50 -4.75
N SER A 150 0.59 -16.26 -5.21
CA SER A 150 -0.47 -15.28 -4.98
C SER A 150 -1.73 -15.58 -5.80
N GLU A 151 -1.60 -16.15 -7.01
CA GLU A 151 -2.76 -16.51 -7.85
C GLU A 151 -3.58 -17.61 -7.17
N ASP A 152 -2.91 -18.66 -6.69
CA ASP A 152 -3.53 -19.76 -5.96
C ASP A 152 -4.24 -19.29 -4.68
N LYS A 153 -3.57 -18.43 -3.90
CA LYS A 153 -4.16 -17.85 -2.67
C LYS A 153 -5.38 -16.99 -2.97
N MET A 154 -5.30 -16.13 -3.99
CA MET A 154 -6.41 -15.27 -4.39
C MET A 154 -7.60 -16.11 -4.84
N PHE A 155 -7.37 -17.15 -5.65
CA PHE A 155 -8.42 -18.09 -6.09
C PHE A 155 -9.11 -18.77 -4.90
N GLN A 156 -8.34 -19.28 -3.93
CA GLN A 156 -8.88 -19.91 -2.73
C GLN A 156 -9.75 -18.94 -1.93
N TRP A 157 -9.25 -17.75 -1.59
CA TRP A 157 -10.01 -16.79 -0.80
C TRP A 157 -11.23 -16.25 -1.53
N VAL A 158 -11.16 -16.00 -2.84
CA VAL A 158 -12.32 -15.60 -3.64
C VAL A 158 -13.41 -16.67 -3.58
N ASN A 159 -13.06 -17.94 -3.74
CA ASN A 159 -14.05 -19.03 -3.66
C ASN A 159 -14.58 -19.25 -2.23
N GLU A 160 -13.80 -18.98 -1.19
CA GLU A 160 -14.28 -18.94 0.19
C GLU A 160 -15.32 -17.82 0.39
N GLU A 161 -15.08 -16.63 -0.15
CA GLU A 161 -16.05 -15.52 -0.09
C GLU A 161 -17.33 -15.82 -0.87
N ARG A 162 -17.22 -16.47 -2.04
CA ARG A 162 -18.37 -16.93 -2.82
C ARG A 162 -19.17 -18.00 -2.07
N ALA A 163 -18.51 -18.94 -1.40
CA ALA A 163 -19.16 -19.93 -0.56
C ALA A 163 -19.92 -19.28 0.61
N LYS A 164 -19.33 -18.28 1.30
CA LYS A 164 -20.01 -17.50 2.35
C LYS A 164 -21.26 -16.78 1.81
N ALA A 165 -21.22 -16.34 0.57
CA ALA A 165 -22.34 -15.69 -0.12
C ALA A 165 -23.34 -16.67 -0.77
N SER A 166 -23.15 -17.99 -0.62
CA SER A 166 -23.97 -19.02 -1.28
C SER A 166 -23.99 -18.91 -2.82
N VAL A 167 -22.88 -18.46 -3.41
CA VAL A 167 -22.67 -18.37 -4.87
C VAL A 167 -21.79 -19.53 -5.31
N LYS A 168 -22.03 -20.07 -6.52
CA LYS A 168 -21.23 -21.17 -7.07
C LYS A 168 -19.74 -20.81 -7.15
N PRO A 169 -18.81 -21.75 -6.88
CA PRO A 169 -17.39 -21.48 -7.02
C PRO A 169 -17.02 -21.21 -8.49
N LEU A 170 -16.01 -20.38 -8.69
CA LEU A 170 -15.40 -20.14 -10.00
C LEU A 170 -14.42 -21.26 -10.34
N VAL A 171 -14.25 -21.50 -11.64
CA VAL A 171 -13.26 -22.43 -12.20
C VAL A 171 -12.18 -21.63 -12.95
N ILE A 172 -10.92 -22.03 -12.82
CA ILE A 172 -9.84 -21.39 -13.56
C ILE A 172 -9.99 -21.66 -15.07
N ASP A 173 -9.89 -20.60 -15.88
CA ASP A 173 -9.71 -20.69 -17.34
C ASP A 173 -8.31 -20.17 -17.71
N GLU A 174 -7.51 -21.03 -18.33
CA GLU A 174 -6.13 -20.72 -18.73
C GLU A 174 -6.04 -19.60 -19.78
N LYS A 175 -7.06 -19.41 -20.63
CA LYS A 175 -7.11 -18.28 -21.56
C LYS A 175 -7.30 -16.97 -20.80
N LEU A 176 -8.18 -16.96 -19.79
CA LEU A 176 -8.34 -15.79 -18.91
C LEU A 176 -7.07 -15.51 -18.11
N VAL A 177 -6.38 -16.54 -17.62
CA VAL A 177 -5.08 -16.39 -16.94
C VAL A 177 -4.06 -15.73 -17.87
N ALA A 178 -3.98 -16.16 -19.14
CA ALA A 178 -3.08 -15.55 -20.12
C ALA A 178 -3.41 -14.06 -20.36
N VAL A 179 -4.69 -13.72 -20.50
CA VAL A 179 -5.17 -12.34 -20.66
C VAL A 179 -4.83 -11.49 -19.44
N ALA A 180 -5.18 -11.97 -18.24
CA ALA A 180 -4.94 -11.28 -16.98
C ALA A 180 -3.45 -11.02 -16.73
N ARG A 181 -2.59 -12.03 -16.95
CA ARG A 181 -1.13 -11.89 -16.80
C ARG A 181 -0.55 -10.90 -17.81
N ALA A 182 -1.05 -10.92 -19.05
CA ALA A 182 -0.61 -9.98 -20.08
C ALA A 182 -0.95 -8.53 -19.68
N HIS A 183 -2.16 -8.28 -19.18
CA HIS A 183 -2.58 -6.94 -18.75
C HIS A 183 -1.81 -6.45 -17.52
N SER A 184 -1.66 -7.28 -16.49
CA SER A 184 -0.85 -6.94 -15.31
C SER A 184 0.60 -6.63 -15.66
N LYS A 185 1.17 -7.32 -16.65
CA LYS A 185 2.52 -7.04 -17.15
C LYS A 185 2.56 -5.75 -17.97
N ASP A 186 1.55 -5.49 -18.80
CA ASP A 186 1.44 -4.27 -19.59
C ASP A 186 1.39 -3.01 -18.70
N MET A 187 0.62 -3.08 -17.60
CA MET A 187 0.53 -2.02 -16.60
C MET A 187 1.89 -1.62 -16.02
N PHE A 188 2.76 -2.59 -15.71
CA PHE A 188 4.14 -2.28 -15.27
C PHE A 188 5.06 -1.82 -16.40
N ASN A 189 5.00 -2.48 -17.56
CA ASN A 189 5.89 -2.18 -18.67
C ASN A 189 5.67 -0.75 -19.21
N ARG A 190 4.42 -0.29 -19.19
CA ARG A 190 4.02 1.01 -19.76
C ARG A 190 3.63 2.04 -18.70
N GLY A 191 3.76 1.69 -17.42
CA GLY A 191 3.65 2.63 -16.32
C GLY A 191 2.24 3.19 -16.11
N PHE A 192 1.22 2.34 -16.24
CA PHE A 192 -0.18 2.75 -16.05
C PHE A 192 -0.93 1.77 -15.15
N PHE A 193 -1.99 2.25 -14.51
CA PHE A 193 -2.96 1.44 -13.77
C PHE A 193 -4.37 1.85 -14.21
N ALA A 194 -4.98 1.02 -15.06
CA ALA A 194 -6.30 1.26 -15.64
C ALA A 194 -6.88 -0.03 -16.24
N HIS A 195 -8.21 -0.09 -16.34
CA HIS A 195 -8.93 -1.14 -17.07
C HIS A 195 -8.65 -1.11 -18.58
N GLU A 196 -8.62 0.09 -19.16
CA GLU A 196 -8.30 0.29 -20.58
C GLU A 196 -6.79 0.52 -20.74
N ASN A 197 -6.14 -0.24 -21.62
CA ASN A 197 -4.72 -0.06 -21.87
C ASN A 197 -4.45 1.21 -22.73
N PRO A 198 -3.19 1.66 -22.86
CA PRO A 198 -2.90 2.88 -23.62
C PRO A 198 -3.12 2.75 -25.14
N ASP A 199 -3.39 1.54 -25.65
CA ASP A 199 -3.82 1.31 -27.04
C ASP A 199 -5.35 1.43 -27.21
N GLY A 200 -6.08 1.75 -26.14
CA GLY A 200 -7.53 1.88 -26.15
C GLY A 200 -8.29 0.57 -26.00
N GLN A 201 -7.60 -0.53 -25.67
CA GLN A 201 -8.25 -1.85 -25.54
C GLN A 201 -8.86 -1.99 -24.14
N SER A 202 -10.17 -2.24 -24.10
CA SER A 202 -10.90 -2.64 -22.90
C SER A 202 -10.54 -4.07 -22.47
N PRO A 203 -10.95 -4.51 -21.27
CA PRO A 203 -10.77 -5.89 -20.84
C PRO A 203 -11.40 -6.88 -21.82
N PHE A 204 -12.57 -6.52 -22.37
CA PHE A 204 -13.32 -7.33 -23.32
C PHE A 204 -12.57 -7.48 -24.66
N ASP A 205 -11.97 -6.39 -25.17
CA ASP A 205 -11.14 -6.45 -26.38
C ASP A 205 -9.92 -7.35 -26.17
N ARG A 206 -9.33 -7.33 -24.97
CA ARG A 206 -8.21 -8.21 -24.61
C ARG A 206 -8.66 -9.67 -24.51
N MET A 207 -9.81 -9.95 -23.92
CA MET A 207 -10.41 -11.29 -23.86
C MET A 207 -10.69 -11.85 -25.25
N GLU A 208 -11.36 -11.09 -26.12
CA GLU A 208 -11.65 -11.50 -27.50
C GLU A 208 -10.37 -11.78 -28.29
N LYS A 209 -9.36 -10.89 -28.18
CA LYS A 209 -8.04 -11.08 -28.79
C LYS A 209 -7.31 -12.31 -28.23
N GLY A 210 -7.55 -12.65 -26.97
CA GLY A 210 -7.08 -13.86 -26.31
C GLY A 210 -7.83 -15.14 -26.69
N GLY A 211 -8.86 -15.04 -27.54
CA GLY A 211 -9.68 -16.17 -27.96
C GLY A 211 -10.63 -16.68 -26.87
N VAL A 212 -11.01 -15.81 -25.94
CA VAL A 212 -12.03 -16.05 -24.92
C VAL A 212 -13.40 -15.70 -25.52
N THR A 213 -14.39 -16.57 -25.32
CA THR A 213 -15.79 -16.32 -25.70
C THR A 213 -16.60 -16.18 -24.43
N PHE A 214 -17.47 -15.17 -24.35
CA PHE A 214 -18.30 -14.88 -23.18
C PHE A 214 -19.58 -14.16 -23.61
N GLU A 215 -20.65 -14.34 -22.85
CA GLU A 215 -21.87 -13.52 -22.90
C GLU A 215 -21.82 -12.42 -21.83
N VAL A 216 -21.24 -12.73 -20.67
CA VAL A 216 -21.06 -11.80 -19.56
C VAL A 216 -19.62 -11.89 -19.09
N ALA A 217 -18.96 -10.74 -18.93
CA ALA A 217 -17.60 -10.68 -18.43
C ALA A 217 -17.39 -9.50 -17.48
N GLY A 218 -16.32 -9.55 -16.70
CA GLY A 218 -15.91 -8.46 -15.82
C GLY A 218 -14.43 -8.52 -15.49
N GLU A 219 -13.89 -7.38 -15.07
CA GLU A 219 -12.50 -7.27 -14.61
C GLU A 219 -12.46 -6.61 -13.23
N ASN A 220 -11.58 -7.09 -12.36
CA ASN A 220 -11.08 -6.34 -11.23
C ASN A 220 -9.58 -6.17 -11.36
N ILE A 221 -9.07 -4.98 -11.05
CA ILE A 221 -7.63 -4.73 -10.93
C ILE A 221 -7.29 -4.22 -9.54
N ALA A 222 -6.10 -4.57 -9.05
CA ALA A 222 -5.56 -4.03 -7.82
C ALA A 222 -4.05 -3.85 -7.95
N TYR A 223 -3.52 -2.88 -7.21
CA TYR A 223 -2.09 -2.66 -7.08
C TYR A 223 -1.76 -2.61 -5.59
N ALA A 224 -0.97 -3.58 -5.11
CA ALA A 224 -0.72 -3.76 -3.69
C ALA A 224 0.61 -4.49 -3.44
N PRO A 225 1.22 -4.34 -2.25
CA PRO A 225 2.46 -5.04 -1.92
C PRO A 225 2.26 -6.53 -1.62
N THR A 226 1.06 -6.95 -1.19
CA THR A 226 0.76 -8.36 -0.87
C THR A 226 -0.63 -8.79 -1.34
N VAL A 227 -0.81 -10.09 -1.52
CA VAL A 227 -2.09 -10.70 -1.92
C VAL A 227 -3.19 -10.49 -0.87
N GLU A 228 -2.83 -10.50 0.42
CA GLU A 228 -3.75 -10.23 1.53
C GLU A 228 -4.33 -8.82 1.44
N LEU A 229 -3.50 -7.82 1.13
CA LEU A 229 -3.93 -6.44 1.01
C LEU A 229 -4.79 -6.23 -0.23
N ALA A 230 -4.39 -6.82 -1.37
CA ALA A 230 -5.20 -6.80 -2.59
C ALA A 230 -6.58 -7.42 -2.38
N HIS A 231 -6.64 -8.63 -1.82
CA HIS A 231 -7.90 -9.33 -1.56
C HIS A 231 -8.83 -8.53 -0.63
N ASN A 232 -8.29 -8.05 0.50
CA ASN A 232 -9.07 -7.25 1.45
C ASN A 232 -9.54 -5.92 0.84
N GLY A 233 -8.71 -5.27 0.01
CA GLY A 233 -9.07 -4.05 -0.70
C GLY A 233 -10.23 -4.28 -1.66
N LEU A 234 -10.13 -5.31 -2.50
CA LEU A 234 -11.18 -5.69 -3.45
C LEU A 234 -12.50 -6.04 -2.74
N MET A 235 -12.46 -6.82 -1.65
CA MET A 235 -13.68 -7.20 -0.91
C MET A 235 -14.33 -6.06 -0.13
N ARG A 236 -13.60 -4.97 0.15
CA ARG A 236 -14.11 -3.76 0.82
C ARG A 236 -14.69 -2.75 -0.16
N SER A 237 -14.29 -2.76 -1.43
CA SER A 237 -14.90 -1.91 -2.46
C SER A 237 -16.22 -2.53 -2.96
N PRO A 238 -17.35 -1.80 -2.90
CA PRO A 238 -18.63 -2.32 -3.37
C PRO A 238 -18.61 -2.77 -4.84
N GLY A 239 -17.97 -2.01 -5.72
CA GLY A 239 -17.86 -2.34 -7.15
C GLY A 239 -17.10 -3.65 -7.40
N HIS A 240 -15.89 -3.77 -6.86
CA HIS A 240 -15.07 -4.97 -7.03
C HIS A 240 -15.68 -6.21 -6.36
N ARG A 241 -16.26 -6.03 -5.16
CA ARG A 241 -16.98 -7.09 -4.45
C ARG A 241 -18.18 -7.60 -5.25
N LYS A 242 -18.90 -6.71 -5.95
CA LYS A 242 -20.02 -7.09 -6.81
C LYS A 242 -19.55 -8.04 -7.93
N ASN A 243 -18.41 -7.77 -8.56
CA ASN A 243 -17.83 -8.69 -9.56
C ASN A 243 -17.46 -10.04 -8.94
N ILE A 244 -16.74 -10.04 -7.82
CA ILE A 244 -16.30 -11.28 -7.13
C ILE A 244 -17.49 -12.19 -6.76
N LEU A 245 -18.61 -11.59 -6.34
CA LEU A 245 -19.80 -12.30 -5.90
C LEU A 245 -20.90 -12.41 -6.97
N ASN A 246 -20.61 -12.04 -8.22
CA ASN A 246 -21.60 -12.13 -9.28
C ASN A 246 -21.93 -13.60 -9.58
N PRO A 247 -23.21 -14.03 -9.45
CA PRO A 247 -23.62 -15.39 -9.74
C PRO A 247 -23.60 -15.75 -11.23
N ASP A 248 -23.57 -14.76 -12.11
CA ASP A 248 -23.52 -14.97 -13.56
C ASP A 248 -22.13 -15.44 -14.02
N PHE A 249 -21.08 -15.28 -13.20
CA PHE A 249 -19.74 -15.74 -13.53
C PHE A 249 -19.49 -17.19 -13.08
N GLY A 250 -18.98 -18.02 -13.98
CA GLY A 250 -18.54 -19.39 -13.75
C GLY A 250 -17.02 -19.59 -13.87
N HIS A 251 -16.32 -18.72 -14.61
CA HIS A 251 -14.89 -18.84 -14.89
C HIS A 251 -14.09 -17.61 -14.45
N VAL A 252 -12.81 -17.83 -14.14
CA VAL A 252 -11.89 -16.76 -13.74
C VAL A 252 -10.46 -17.01 -14.19
N GLY A 253 -9.74 -15.95 -14.53
CA GLY A 253 -8.29 -15.94 -14.69
C GLY A 253 -7.65 -14.92 -13.77
N TYR A 254 -6.55 -15.31 -13.12
CA TYR A 254 -5.75 -14.40 -12.31
C TYR A 254 -4.45 -14.09 -13.02
N GLY A 255 -4.06 -12.82 -13.00
CA GLY A 255 -2.76 -12.35 -13.47
C GLY A 255 -2.08 -11.55 -12.40
N ILE A 256 -1.16 -12.17 -11.67
CA ILE A 256 -0.44 -11.50 -10.59
C ILE A 256 1.04 -11.40 -10.95
N ILE A 257 1.48 -10.16 -11.13
CA ILE A 257 2.84 -9.84 -11.55
C ILE A 257 3.54 -9.16 -10.37
N ASP A 258 4.67 -9.70 -9.94
CA ASP A 258 5.54 -9.12 -8.92
C ASP A 258 6.67 -8.34 -9.60
N ALA A 259 6.77 -7.05 -9.27
CA ALA A 259 7.79 -6.12 -9.73
C ALA A 259 8.78 -5.76 -8.60
N GLY A 260 8.94 -6.65 -7.62
CA GLY A 260 9.89 -6.50 -6.54
C GLY A 260 9.58 -5.27 -5.68
N ILE A 261 10.53 -4.33 -5.62
CA ILE A 261 10.37 -3.11 -4.79
C ILE A 261 9.13 -2.30 -5.19
N TYR A 262 8.68 -2.45 -6.43
CA TYR A 262 7.51 -1.81 -7.00
C TYR A 262 6.20 -2.55 -6.66
N GLY A 263 6.20 -3.59 -5.83
CA GLY A 263 4.97 -4.28 -5.42
C GLY A 263 4.38 -5.18 -6.51
N LYS A 264 3.09 -5.52 -6.38
CA LYS A 264 2.41 -6.51 -7.21
C LYS A 264 1.18 -5.94 -7.89
N MET A 265 1.03 -6.25 -9.17
CA MET A 265 -0.13 -5.92 -9.98
C MET A 265 -1.05 -7.13 -10.07
N PHE A 266 -2.34 -6.93 -9.83
CA PHE A 266 -3.35 -7.98 -9.80
C PHE A 266 -4.41 -7.66 -10.84
N SER A 267 -4.73 -8.63 -11.69
CA SER A 267 -5.91 -8.62 -12.56
C SER A 267 -6.73 -9.89 -12.30
N GLN A 268 -8.04 -9.75 -12.16
CA GLN A 268 -9.02 -10.83 -12.08
C GLN A 268 -9.97 -10.67 -13.26
N GLU A 269 -9.92 -11.61 -14.19
CA GLU A 269 -10.75 -11.61 -15.39
C GLU A 269 -11.85 -12.67 -15.21
N PHE A 270 -13.12 -12.29 -15.32
CA PHE A 270 -14.27 -13.17 -15.06
C PHE A 270 -15.11 -13.34 -16.33
N THR A 271 -15.67 -14.53 -16.53
CA THR A 271 -16.70 -14.81 -17.55
C THR A 271 -17.79 -15.72 -16.99
N ASP A 272 -18.94 -15.80 -17.68
CA ASP A 272 -19.95 -16.83 -17.46
C ASP A 272 -19.40 -18.26 -17.58
#